data_AF-A0A947T5F5-F1
#
_entry.id   AF-A0A947T5F5-F1
#
_cell.length_a   1.000
_cell.length_b   1.000
_cell.length_c   1.000
_cell.angle_alpha   90.00
_cell.angle_beta   90.00
_cell.angle_gamma   90.00
#
_symmetry.space_group_name_H-M   'P 1'
#
loop_
_entity.id
_entity.type
_entity.pdbx_description
1 polymer ?
#
loop_
_entity_poly.entity_id
_entity_poly.type
_entity_poly.pdbx_seq_one_letter_code
_entity_poly.pdbx_strand_id
1 'polypeptide(L)'
;MVVVDDDGFGTAADCDAAAPAIPATIQAGIAAAGAGDTVFVCPGVYQQTTVPGITVDRALTITSGGAAGAIVSGSTKNGSVVDGTDVLFSVTVSGVTIGNLTIDLGDSTADYDVGV
;
A
#
# COMPACT_ATOMS: atom_id res chain seq x y z
N MET A 1 12.78 -8.42 -2.54
CA MET A 1 11.64 -7.83 -3.30
C MET A 1 10.44 -8.74 -3.15
N VAL A 2 9.27 -8.14 -2.93
CA VAL A 2 7.97 -8.82 -2.78
C VAL A 2 7.00 -8.24 -3.81
N VAL A 3 6.21 -9.08 -4.46
CA VAL A 3 5.15 -8.67 -5.39
C VAL A 3 3.80 -8.88 -4.71
N VAL A 4 2.96 -7.86 -4.72
CA VAL A 4 1.59 -7.89 -4.21
C VAL A 4 0.65 -7.76 -5.40
N ASP A 5 -0.32 -8.66 -5.46
CA ASP A 5 -1.37 -8.65 -6.48
C ASP A 5 -2.72 -9.01 -5.85
N ASP A 6 -3.83 -8.52 -6.40
CA ASP A 6 -5.16 -8.77 -5.85
C ASP A 6 -5.66 -10.20 -6.08
N ASP A 7 -5.23 -10.85 -7.16
CA ASP A 7 -5.56 -12.25 -7.44
C ASP A 7 -4.51 -13.26 -6.93
N GLY A 8 -3.35 -12.76 -6.50
CA GLY A 8 -2.26 -13.56 -5.94
C GLY A 8 -1.30 -14.13 -6.98
N PHE A 9 -1.36 -13.65 -8.21
CA PHE A 9 -0.44 -13.99 -9.27
C PHE A 9 0.20 -12.74 -9.85
N GLY A 10 1.43 -12.86 -10.34
CA GLY A 10 2.15 -11.76 -10.95
C GLY A 10 3.63 -11.77 -10.62
N THR A 11 4.34 -10.96 -11.39
CA THR A 11 5.75 -10.67 -11.22
C THR A 11 5.96 -9.16 -11.29
N ALA A 12 7.13 -8.68 -10.87
CA ALA A 12 7.45 -7.25 -10.98
C ALA A 12 7.52 -6.72 -12.43
N ALA A 13 7.60 -7.60 -13.42
CA ALA A 13 7.63 -7.23 -14.84
C ALA A 13 6.29 -7.43 -15.54
N ASP A 14 5.43 -8.29 -15.01
CA ASP A 14 4.17 -8.72 -15.61
C ASP A 14 3.21 -9.15 -14.50
N CYS A 15 2.23 -8.31 -14.22
CA CYS A 15 1.21 -8.56 -13.20
C CYS A 15 0.18 -9.61 -13.63
N ASP A 16 0.04 -9.87 -14.93
CA ASP A 16 -0.86 -10.91 -15.45
C ASP A 16 -0.17 -12.28 -15.52
N ALA A 17 1.08 -12.39 -15.05
CA ALA A 17 1.84 -13.63 -15.08
C ALA A 17 1.27 -14.64 -14.07
N ALA A 18 1.12 -15.91 -14.47
CA ALA A 18 0.66 -17.00 -13.61
C ALA A 18 1.66 -17.43 -12.50
N ALA A 19 2.70 -16.64 -12.24
CA ALA A 19 3.65 -16.89 -11.16
C ALA A 19 3.03 -16.49 -9.80
N PRO A 20 3.21 -17.24 -8.72
CA PRO A 20 2.65 -16.87 -7.42
C PRO A 20 3.19 -15.52 -6.90
N ALA A 21 2.28 -14.66 -6.46
CA ALA A 21 2.53 -13.39 -5.76
C ALA A 21 1.92 -13.42 -4.35
N ILE A 22 2.06 -12.32 -3.59
CA ILE A 22 1.38 -12.15 -2.32
C ILE A 22 -0.05 -11.65 -2.58
N PRO A 23 -1.09 -12.44 -2.29
CA PRO A 23 -2.47 -12.04 -2.54
C PRO A 23 -2.99 -10.99 -1.54
N ALA A 24 -3.89 -10.16 -2.07
CA ALA A 24 -4.99 -9.47 -1.40
C ALA A 24 -4.69 -8.28 -0.47
N THR A 25 -3.47 -8.05 0.03
CA THR A 25 -3.19 -6.81 0.79
C THR A 25 -1.74 -6.31 0.72
N ILE A 26 -1.58 -4.98 0.69
CA ILE A 26 -0.27 -4.31 0.81
C ILE A 26 0.39 -4.61 2.18
N GLN A 27 -0.41 -4.73 3.25
CA GLN A 27 0.09 -5.06 4.59
C GLN A 27 0.75 -6.45 4.63
N ALA A 28 0.20 -7.44 3.93
CA ALA A 28 0.83 -8.76 3.80
C ALA A 28 2.16 -8.66 3.04
N GLY A 29 2.23 -7.83 1.99
CA GLY A 29 3.47 -7.54 1.27
C GLY A 29 4.55 -6.94 2.18
N ILE A 30 4.17 -5.96 3.00
CA ILE A 30 5.07 -5.34 4.00
C ILE A 30 5.56 -6.36 5.03
N ALA A 31 4.68 -7.25 5.50
CA ALA A 31 5.02 -8.28 6.48
C ALA A 31 5.96 -9.36 5.90
N ALA A 32 5.83 -9.66 4.61
CA ALA A 32 6.69 -10.60 3.90
C ALA A 32 8.05 -9.99 3.51
N ALA A 33 8.14 -8.66 3.39
CA ALA A 33 9.33 -7.95 2.99
C ALA A 33 10.35 -7.81 4.13
N GLY A 34 11.63 -7.98 3.81
CA GLY A 34 12.73 -7.65 4.70
C GLY A 34 13.02 -6.15 4.76
N ALA A 35 13.87 -5.73 5.71
CA ALA A 35 14.38 -4.37 5.71
C ALA A 35 15.26 -4.12 4.46
N GLY A 36 15.03 -3.01 3.77
CA GLY A 36 15.68 -2.63 2.52
C GLY A 36 15.00 -3.17 1.26
N ASP A 37 13.97 -4.03 1.39
CA ASP A 37 13.28 -4.59 0.24
C ASP A 37 12.36 -3.58 -0.45
N THR A 38 12.01 -3.91 -1.69
CA THR A 38 10.90 -3.30 -2.43
C THR A 38 9.65 -4.18 -2.35
N VAL A 39 8.53 -3.59 -1.96
CA VAL A 39 7.18 -4.09 -2.13
C VAL A 39 6.63 -3.47 -3.42
N PHE A 40 6.56 -4.27 -4.48
CA PHE A 40 5.96 -3.89 -5.75
C PHE A 40 4.49 -4.29 -5.75
N VAL A 41 3.60 -3.31 -5.92
CA VAL A 41 2.15 -3.50 -5.94
C VAL A 41 1.69 -3.44 -7.39
N CYS A 42 1.05 -4.50 -7.85
CA CYS A 42 0.51 -4.57 -9.21
C CYS A 42 -0.66 -3.59 -9.41
N PRO A 43 -0.90 -3.09 -10.64
CA PRO A 43 -2.02 -2.19 -10.91
C PRO A 43 -3.35 -2.80 -10.48
N GLY A 44 -4.15 -2.04 -9.74
CA GLY A 44 -5.39 -2.54 -9.15
C GLY A 44 -5.89 -1.64 -8.03
N VAL A 45 -7.06 -1.98 -7.48
CA VAL A 45 -7.66 -1.26 -6.34
C VAL A 45 -7.50 -2.09 -5.08
N TYR A 46 -6.71 -1.59 -4.15
CA TYR A 46 -6.42 -2.23 -2.87
C TYR A 46 -7.23 -1.55 -1.77
N GLN A 47 -8.36 -2.16 -1.44
CA GLN A 47 -9.26 -1.67 -0.39
C GLN A 47 -8.65 -1.92 1.00
N GLN A 48 -8.27 -0.85 1.68
CA GLN A 48 -7.84 -0.91 3.07
C GLN A 48 -9.00 -0.65 4.01
N THR A 49 -9.55 -1.74 4.54
CA THR A 49 -10.72 -1.72 5.45
C THR A 49 -10.36 -1.94 6.91
N THR A 50 -9.09 -2.26 7.22
CA THR A 50 -8.66 -2.56 8.60
C THR A 50 -8.27 -1.31 9.39
N VAL A 51 -8.43 -1.40 10.71
CA VAL A 51 -7.92 -0.41 11.69
C VAL A 51 -6.88 -1.11 12.58
N PRO A 52 -5.66 -0.56 12.75
CA PRO A 52 -5.14 0.65 12.08
C PRO A 52 -4.98 0.42 10.57
N GLY A 53 -4.69 1.50 9.81
CA GLY A 53 -4.39 1.42 8.38
C GLY A 53 -3.14 0.58 8.07
N ILE A 54 -2.51 0.85 6.94
CA ILE A 54 -1.25 0.18 6.55
C ILE A 54 -0.14 0.67 7.47
N THR A 55 0.45 -0.26 8.23
CA THR A 55 1.57 0.02 9.13
C THR A 55 2.88 -0.33 8.44
N VAL A 56 3.79 0.65 8.39
CA VAL A 56 5.16 0.48 7.88
C VAL A 56 6.13 0.64 9.04
N ASP A 57 6.67 -0.49 9.47
CA ASP A 57 7.47 -0.68 10.68
C ASP A 57 8.92 -1.13 10.40
N ARG A 58 9.34 -1.07 9.14
CA ARG A 58 10.71 -1.35 8.70
C ARG A 58 11.07 -0.48 7.50
N ALA A 59 12.36 -0.18 7.33
CA ALA A 59 12.84 0.58 6.18
C ALA A 59 12.61 -0.24 4.91
N LEU A 60 11.80 0.25 3.97
CA LEU A 60 11.48 -0.43 2.71
C LEU A 60 10.99 0.56 1.66
N THR A 61 10.87 0.12 0.42
CA THR A 61 10.23 0.88 -0.67
C THR A 61 8.89 0.25 -1.03
N ILE A 62 7.80 1.00 -1.01
CA ILE A 62 6.49 0.60 -1.55
C ILE A 62 6.26 1.37 -2.85
N THR A 63 6.01 0.65 -3.93
CA THR A 63 5.76 1.30 -5.22
C THR A 63 4.86 0.47 -6.13
N SER A 64 4.32 1.08 -7.18
CA SER A 64 3.65 0.37 -8.28
C SER A 64 4.27 0.73 -9.63
N GLY A 65 3.96 -0.08 -10.65
CA GLY A 65 4.34 0.15 -12.04
C GLY A 65 3.13 0.20 -12.98
N GLY A 66 3.34 0.54 -14.25
CA GLY A 66 2.29 0.59 -15.27
C GLY A 66 1.53 1.93 -15.32
N ALA A 67 0.82 2.18 -16.43
CA ALA A 67 0.15 3.47 -16.68
C ALA A 67 -1.08 3.71 -15.77
N ALA A 68 -1.70 2.64 -15.27
CA ALA A 68 -2.83 2.72 -14.34
C ALA A 68 -2.39 2.88 -12.88
N GLY A 69 -1.20 2.37 -12.53
CA GLY A 69 -0.69 2.33 -11.15
C GLY A 69 -1.59 1.52 -10.20
N ALA A 70 -1.18 1.42 -8.94
CA ALA A 70 -2.02 0.88 -7.88
C ALA A 70 -2.77 2.01 -7.15
N ILE A 71 -4.07 1.81 -6.93
CA ILE A 71 -4.94 2.67 -6.15
C ILE A 71 -5.07 2.04 -4.75
N VAL A 72 -4.59 2.73 -3.73
CA VAL A 72 -4.80 2.36 -2.33
C VAL A 72 -6.02 3.10 -1.85
N SER A 73 -7.12 2.36 -1.70
CA SER A 73 -8.40 2.95 -1.35
C SER A 73 -8.68 2.76 0.12
N GLY A 74 -8.97 3.86 0.81
CA GLY A 74 -9.30 3.85 2.23
C GLY A 74 -10.68 4.42 2.45
N SER A 75 -11.70 4.06 1.67
CA SER A 75 -13.04 4.69 1.69
C SER A 75 -13.78 4.74 3.04
N THR A 76 -13.26 4.06 4.06
CA THR A 76 -13.74 4.15 5.45
C THR A 76 -12.84 5.00 6.34
N LYS A 77 -11.78 5.58 5.78
CA LYS A 77 -10.82 6.46 6.41
C LYS A 77 -11.07 7.88 5.89
N ASN A 78 -11.38 8.84 6.75
CA ASN A 78 -11.76 10.21 6.36
C ASN A 78 -10.68 11.25 6.72
N GLY A 79 -9.41 10.83 6.75
CA GLY A 79 -8.25 11.68 7.02
C GLY A 79 -8.27 12.47 8.33
N SER A 80 -9.22 12.20 9.23
CA SER A 80 -9.34 12.86 10.53
C SER A 80 -8.27 12.32 11.46
N VAL A 81 -7.13 13.01 11.51
CA VAL A 81 -5.99 12.71 12.41
C VAL A 81 -6.33 12.99 13.89
N VAL A 82 -7.61 13.07 14.27
CA VAL A 82 -8.05 13.41 15.63
C VAL A 82 -7.67 12.30 16.64
N ASP A 83 -7.39 11.07 16.19
CA ASP A 83 -6.96 9.97 17.06
C ASP A 83 -5.96 8.96 16.45
N GLY A 84 -5.49 9.19 15.21
CA GLY A 84 -4.56 8.28 14.51
C GLY A 84 -5.20 6.97 14.00
N THR A 85 -6.48 6.71 14.26
CA THR A 85 -7.19 5.53 13.74
C THR A 85 -7.53 5.67 12.25
N ASP A 86 -7.56 6.92 11.80
CA ASP A 86 -7.93 7.33 10.46
C ASP A 86 -6.75 7.48 9.48
N VAL A 87 -5.54 7.18 9.95
CA VAL A 87 -4.34 7.22 9.12
C VAL A 87 -4.33 6.03 8.16
N LEU A 88 -4.19 6.29 6.85
CA LEU A 88 -4.08 5.24 5.84
C LEU A 88 -2.70 4.59 5.85
N PHE A 89 -1.63 5.39 5.86
CA PHE A 89 -0.25 4.91 6.03
C PHE A 89 0.32 5.43 7.34
N SER A 90 0.59 4.53 8.29
CA SER A 90 1.29 4.82 9.53
C SER A 90 2.75 4.38 9.39
N VAL A 91 3.63 5.34 9.13
CA VAL A 91 5.07 5.10 8.97
C VAL A 91 5.75 5.34 10.31
N THR A 92 6.28 4.29 10.93
CA THR A 92 6.84 4.36 12.30
C THR A 92 8.36 4.30 12.35
N VAL A 93 9.01 4.22 11.18
CA VAL A 93 10.47 4.12 11.06
C VAL A 93 11.02 5.00 9.96
N SER A 94 12.30 5.34 10.05
CA SER A 94 13.02 6.05 8.99
C SER A 94 13.45 5.12 7.85
N GLY A 95 13.75 5.72 6.68
CA GLY A 95 14.24 4.98 5.52
C GLY A 95 13.13 4.30 4.70
N VAL A 96 11.90 4.80 4.81
CA VAL A 96 10.75 4.35 4.02
C VAL A 96 10.57 5.24 2.81
N THR A 97 10.36 4.62 1.65
CA THR A 97 9.94 5.31 0.42
C THR A 97 8.57 4.78 0.00
N ILE A 98 7.61 5.65 -0.22
CA ILE A 98 6.29 5.31 -0.77
C ILE A 98 6.10 6.18 -2.00
N GLY A 99 5.92 5.59 -3.18
CA GLY A 99 5.85 6.37 -4.42
C GLY A 99 5.20 5.62 -5.57
N ASN A 100 4.71 6.37 -6.56
CA ASN A 100 3.93 5.84 -7.69
C ASN A 100 2.71 5.05 -7.21
N LEU A 101 1.97 5.55 -6.23
CA LEU A 101 0.66 5.03 -5.82
C LEU A 101 -0.35 6.16 -5.92
N THR A 102 -1.59 5.83 -6.24
CA THR A 102 -2.73 6.73 -6.06
C THR A 102 -3.36 6.41 -4.70
N ILE A 103 -3.62 7.42 -3.90
CA ILE A 103 -4.41 7.28 -2.67
C ILE A 103 -5.82 7.79 -2.98
N ASP A 104 -6.83 7.00 -2.67
CA ASP A 104 -8.25 7.36 -2.86
C ASP A 104 -9.05 7.08 -1.57
N LEU A 105 -9.39 8.11 -0.82
CA LEU A 105 -10.18 7.97 0.40
C LEU A 105 -11.69 8.10 0.15
N GLY A 106 -12.12 8.28 -1.10
CA GLY A 106 -13.53 8.37 -1.45
C GLY A 106 -14.29 9.55 -0.80
N ASP A 107 -13.59 10.46 -0.14
CA ASP A 107 -14.16 11.69 0.39
C ASP A 107 -13.71 12.92 -0.43
N SER A 108 -14.22 14.08 -0.04
CA SER A 108 -13.96 15.35 -0.72
C SER A 108 -13.39 16.40 0.25
N THR A 109 -12.87 15.95 1.39
CA THR A 109 -12.31 16.83 2.41
C THR A 109 -10.80 17.02 2.21
N ALA A 110 -10.28 18.14 2.70
CA ALA A 110 -8.90 18.57 2.50
C ALA A 110 -8.05 18.24 3.73
N ASP A 111 -8.00 16.95 4.09
CA ASP A 111 -7.24 16.45 5.23
C ASP A 111 -5.91 15.78 4.79
N TYR A 112 -5.20 15.23 5.77
CA TYR A 112 -3.86 14.66 5.59
C TYR A 112 -3.94 13.13 5.59
N ASP A 113 -3.84 12.55 4.40
CA ASP A 113 -4.01 11.10 4.17
C ASP A 113 -2.82 10.23 4.62
N VAL A 114 -1.68 10.88 4.88
CA VAL A 114 -0.41 10.23 5.24
C VAL A 114 0.12 10.83 6.54
N GLY A 115 0.17 10.00 7.59
CA GLY A 115 0.74 10.36 8.89
C GLY A 115 2.19 9.87 9.03
N VAL A 116 3.10 10.78 9.41
CA VAL A 116 4.53 10.50 9.64
C VAL A 116 4.95 10.89 11.06
#